data_AF-A0A8T5FZG5-F1
#
_entry.id   AF-A0A8T5FZG5-F1
#
_cell.length_a   1.000
_cell.length_b   1.000
_cell.length_c   1.000
_cell.angle_alpha   90.00
_cell.angle_beta   90.00
_cell.angle_gamma   90.00
#
_symmetry.space_group_name_H-M   'P 1'
#
loop_
_entity.id
_entity.type
_entity.pdbx_description
1 polymer ?
#
loop_
_entity_poly.entity_id
_entity_poly.type
_entity_poly.pdbx_seq_one_letter_code
_entity_poly.pdbx_strand_id
1 'polypeptide(L)'
;MEKEEDYYGKNKKLKIVDFVLGFFGQYFINSTIVGIYIGIGTLFSSLIPNNYTELFFSIFIIPLIIAIIWLNIFIIKKFKKENRKYISTGIITSIVLTIFIPMLIFGACIIALSNSF
;
A
#
# COMPACT_ATOMS: atom_id res chain seq x y z
N MET A 1 -34.35 -0.44 18.64
CA MET A 1 -32.95 -0.03 18.41
C MET A 1 -32.15 -1.31 18.33
N GLU A 2 -32.09 -1.93 17.15
CA GLU A 2 -31.25 -3.10 16.91
C GLU A 2 -29.80 -2.65 17.09
N LYS A 3 -29.11 -3.21 18.08
CA LYS A 3 -27.65 -3.06 18.17
C LYS A 3 -27.09 -3.71 16.92
N GLU A 4 -26.49 -2.91 16.02
CA GLU A 4 -25.65 -3.43 14.95
C GLU A 4 -24.78 -4.54 15.54
N GLU A 5 -25.02 -5.79 15.11
CA GLU A 5 -24.23 -6.92 15.56
C GLU A 5 -22.80 -6.67 15.09
N ASP A 6 -21.94 -6.24 16.01
CA ASP A 6 -20.52 -6.08 15.78
C ASP A 6 -20.00 -7.44 15.26
N TYR A 7 -19.50 -7.48 14.02
CA TYR A 7 -19.06 -8.69 13.30
C TYR A 7 -18.18 -9.61 14.16
N TYR A 8 -17.47 -9.02 15.12
CA TYR A 8 -16.52 -9.69 15.98
C TYR A 8 -17.14 -10.31 17.24
N GLY A 9 -18.34 -9.89 17.65
CA GLY A 9 -19.01 -10.36 18.87
C GLY A 9 -18.07 -10.46 20.08
N LYS A 10 -18.04 -11.64 20.73
CA LYS A 10 -17.10 -11.93 21.83
C LYS A 10 -15.73 -12.46 21.37
N ASN A 11 -15.52 -12.65 20.07
CA ASN A 11 -14.40 -13.42 19.55
C ASN A 11 -13.16 -12.54 19.27
N LYS A 12 -12.38 -12.28 20.32
CA LYS A 12 -11.16 -11.43 20.25
C LYS A 12 -10.13 -11.92 19.22
N LYS A 13 -10.03 -13.24 18.98
CA LYS A 13 -9.09 -13.81 18.00
C LYS A 13 -9.38 -13.34 16.58
N LEU A 14 -10.66 -13.22 16.23
CA LEU A 14 -11.11 -12.82 14.90
C LEU A 14 -10.65 -11.38 14.56
N LYS A 15 -10.60 -10.50 15.56
CA LYS A 15 -10.09 -9.13 15.45
C LYS A 15 -8.62 -9.09 15.05
N ILE A 16 -7.80 -9.95 15.66
CA ILE A 16 -6.36 -10.06 15.38
C ILE A 16 -6.13 -10.63 13.98
N VAL A 17 -6.85 -11.69 13.61
CA VAL A 17 -6.75 -12.32 12.29
C VAL A 17 -7.11 -11.31 11.19
N ASP A 18 -8.22 -10.57 11.35
CA ASP A 18 -8.62 -9.54 10.41
C ASP A 18 -7.59 -8.41 10.31
N PHE A 19 -6.99 -7.99 11.43
CA PHE A 19 -5.92 -7.00 11.42
C PHE A 19 -4.70 -7.49 10.64
N VAL A 20 -4.24 -8.72 10.91
CA VAL A 20 -3.08 -9.34 10.23
C VAL A 20 -3.36 -9.49 8.73
N LEU A 21 -4.58 -9.92 8.35
CA LEU A 21 -4.99 -10.01 6.96
C LEU A 21 -5.00 -8.64 6.27
N GLY A 22 -5.49 -7.60 6.94
CA GLY A 22 -5.43 -6.24 6.40
C GLY A 22 -4.00 -5.73 6.23
N PHE A 23 -3.14 -6.01 7.20
CA PHE A 23 -1.75 -5.57 7.20
C PHE A 23 -0.92 -6.26 6.10
N PHE A 24 -0.84 -7.58 6.12
CA PHE A 24 -0.02 -8.32 5.15
C PHE A 24 -0.70 -8.48 3.79
N GLY A 25 -2.03 -8.60 3.76
CA GLY A 25 -2.78 -8.70 2.52
C GLY A 25 -2.63 -7.45 1.67
N GLN A 26 -2.59 -6.26 2.27
CA GLN A 26 -2.33 -5.03 1.53
C GLN A 26 -0.94 -5.01 0.91
N TYR A 27 0.08 -5.41 1.67
CA TYR A 27 1.45 -5.49 1.19
C TYR A 27 1.56 -6.45 -0.01
N PHE A 28 0.92 -7.62 0.08
CA PHE A 28 0.89 -8.61 -1.00
C PHE A 28 0.19 -8.09 -2.26
N ILE A 29 -0.96 -7.43 -2.12
CA ILE A 29 -1.70 -6.84 -3.25
C ILE A 29 -0.86 -5.73 -3.92
N ASN A 30 -0.30 -4.81 -3.12
CA ASN A 30 0.50 -3.71 -3.65
C ASN A 30 1.76 -4.22 -4.36
N SER A 31 2.50 -5.16 -3.77
CA SER A 31 3.71 -5.73 -4.38
C SER A 31 3.39 -6.49 -5.67
N THR A 32 2.27 -7.20 -5.74
CA THR A 32 1.82 -7.88 -6.97
C THR A 32 1.51 -6.85 -8.07
N ILE A 33 0.76 -5.79 -7.76
CA ILE A 33 0.42 -4.74 -8.73
C ILE A 33 1.67 -4.03 -9.23
N VAL A 34 2.56 -3.63 -8.32
CA VAL A 34 3.83 -2.99 -8.68
C VAL A 34 4.69 -3.93 -9.54
N GLY A 35 4.76 -5.23 -9.21
CA GLY A 35 5.49 -6.22 -9.99
C GLY A 35 4.95 -6.39 -11.41
N ILE A 36 3.62 -6.47 -11.57
CA ILE A 36 2.97 -6.50 -12.89
C ILE A 36 3.31 -5.22 -13.66
N TYR A 37 3.23 -4.06 -13.01
CA TYR A 37 3.43 -2.78 -13.66
C TYR A 37 4.89 -2.54 -14.08
N ILE A 38 5.85 -2.94 -13.26
CA ILE A 38 7.28 -2.96 -13.62
C ILE A 38 7.50 -3.93 -14.78
N GLY A 39 6.91 -5.12 -14.74
CA GLY A 39 7.01 -6.09 -15.84
C GLY A 39 6.47 -5.57 -17.17
N ILE A 40 5.35 -4.85 -17.14
CA ILE A 40 4.84 -4.15 -18.32
C ILE A 40 5.81 -3.05 -18.75
N GLY A 41 6.27 -2.22 -17.81
CA GLY A 41 7.21 -1.14 -18.08
C GLY A 41 8.52 -1.61 -18.72
N THR A 42 9.09 -2.73 -18.25
CA THR A 42 10.30 -3.31 -18.82
C THR A 42 10.07 -3.86 -20.23
N LEU A 43 8.95 -4.54 -20.48
CA LEU A 43 8.59 -4.98 -21.82
C LEU A 43 8.47 -3.80 -22.80
N PHE A 44 7.79 -2.72 -22.41
CA PHE A 44 7.68 -1.53 -23.25
C PHE A 44 9.02 -0.80 -23.44
N SER A 45 9.88 -0.75 -22.42
CA SER A 45 11.20 -0.13 -22.53
C SER A 45 12.10 -0.83 -23.56
N SER A 46 11.88 -2.13 -23.82
CA SER A 46 12.60 -2.86 -24.87
C SER A 46 12.13 -2.52 -26.29
N LEU A 47 10.95 -1.90 -26.42
CA LEU A 47 10.30 -1.56 -27.69
C LEU A 47 10.38 -0.05 -28.02
N ILE A 48 10.67 0.80 -27.03
CA ILE A 48 10.68 2.26 -27.15
C ILE A 48 12.13 2.77 -27.24
N PRO A 49 12.45 3.71 -28.16
CA PRO A 49 13.79 4.31 -28.22
C PRO A 49 14.16 5.03 -26.91
N ASN A 50 15.40 4.85 -26.44
CA ASN A 50 15.90 5.34 -25.15
C ASN A 50 15.63 6.82 -24.84
N ASN A 51 15.46 7.66 -25.87
CA ASN A 51 15.21 9.09 -25.70
C ASN A 51 13.83 9.42 -25.11
N TYR A 52 12.89 8.47 -25.09
CA TYR A 52 11.55 8.66 -24.52
C TYR A 52 11.32 7.90 -23.22
N THR A 53 12.33 7.19 -22.70
CA THR A 53 12.16 6.30 -21.55
C THR A 53 11.76 7.05 -20.29
N GLU A 54 12.34 8.22 -20.01
CA GLU A 54 11.97 9.04 -18.85
C GLU A 54 10.54 9.60 -18.93
N LEU A 55 10.13 10.03 -20.13
CA LEU A 55 8.80 10.55 -20.38
C LEU A 55 7.75 9.43 -20.33
N PHE A 56 8.12 8.23 -20.78
CA PHE A 56 7.30 7.03 -20.64
C PHE A 56 7.14 6.64 -19.17
N PHE A 57 8.23 6.63 -18.38
CA PHE A 57 8.17 6.32 -16.95
C PHE A 57 7.30 7.31 -16.17
N SER A 58 7.39 8.62 -16.45
CA SER A 58 6.56 9.61 -15.76
C SER A 58 5.06 9.48 -16.10
N ILE A 59 4.73 9.20 -17.36
CA ILE A 59 3.34 8.93 -17.79
C ILE A 59 2.81 7.61 -17.22
N PHE A 60 3.65 6.62 -16.94
CA PHE A 60 3.24 5.32 -16.38
C PHE A 60 3.17 5.35 -14.84
N ILE A 61 4.15 5.94 -14.15
CA ILE A 61 4.23 5.93 -12.68
C ILE A 61 3.09 6.72 -12.05
N ILE A 62 2.74 7.89 -12.58
CA ILE A 62 1.72 8.76 -11.98
C ILE A 62 0.33 8.05 -11.95
N PRO A 63 -0.18 7.49 -13.06
CA PRO A 63 -1.42 6.70 -13.05
C PRO A 63 -1.35 5.49 -12.13
N LEU A 64 -0.19 4.81 -12.03
CA LEU A 64 -0.02 3.69 -11.11
C LEU A 64 -0.24 4.12 -9.66
N ILE A 65 0.38 5.21 -9.23
CA ILE A 65 0.25 5.73 -7.87
C ILE A 65 -1.22 6.06 -7.58
N ILE A 66 -1.89 6.74 -8.52
CA ILE A 66 -3.31 7.11 -8.39
C ILE A 66 -4.17 5.83 -8.29
N ALA A 67 -3.93 4.83 -9.13
CA ALA A 67 -4.67 3.57 -9.13
C ALA A 67 -4.49 2.80 -7.82
N ILE A 68 -3.26 2.74 -7.28
CA ILE A 68 -2.97 2.10 -5.99
C ILE A 68 -3.71 2.82 -4.86
N ILE A 69 -3.68 4.16 -4.82
CA ILE A 69 -4.39 4.94 -3.80
C ILE A 69 -5.90 4.67 -3.87
N TRP A 70 -6.48 4.73 -5.07
CA TRP A 70 -7.91 4.46 -5.28
C TRP A 70 -8.31 3.04 -4.87
N LEU A 71 -7.50 2.04 -5.21
CA LEU A 71 -7.73 0.65 -4.84
C LEU A 71 -7.74 0.48 -3.31
N ASN A 72 -6.76 1.06 -2.62
CA ASN A 72 -6.69 1.04 -1.16
C ASN A 72 -7.94 1.68 -0.52
N ILE A 73 -8.35 2.86 -1.01
CA ILE A 73 -9.56 3.55 -0.53
C ILE A 73 -10.81 2.69 -0.78
N PHE A 74 -10.92 2.06 -1.95
CA PHE A 74 -12.04 1.19 -2.30
C PHE A 74 -12.12 -0.03 -1.36
N ILE A 75 -11.00 -0.71 -1.14
CA ILE A 75 -10.92 -1.88 -0.25
C ILE A 75 -11.29 -1.49 1.19
N ILE A 76 -10.75 -0.38 1.70
CA ILE A 76 -11.09 0.15 3.04
C ILE A 76 -12.58 0.44 3.14
N LYS A 77 -13.17 1.13 2.15
CA LYS A 77 -14.61 1.43 2.15
C LYS A 77 -15.45 0.17 2.12
N LYS A 78 -15.06 -0.85 1.35
CA LYS A 78 -15.78 -2.13 1.27
C LYS A 78 -15.80 -2.85 2.63
N PHE A 79 -14.64 -3.04 3.25
CA PHE A 79 -14.56 -3.74 4.54
C PHE A 79 -15.18 -2.96 5.70
N LYS A 80 -15.17 -1.63 5.66
CA LYS A 80 -15.93 -0.81 6.62
C LYS A 80 -17.43 -1.04 6.51
N LYS A 81 -17.98 -1.18 5.30
CA LYS A 81 -19.42 -1.46 5.09
C LYS A 81 -19.82 -2.84 5.60
N GLU A 82 -18.93 -3.82 5.54
CA GLU A 82 -19.15 -5.17 6.05
C GLU A 82 -18.93 -5.29 7.58
N ASN A 83 -18.82 -4.17 8.31
CA ASN A 83 -18.48 -4.13 9.74
C ASN A 83 -17.12 -4.78 10.11
N ARG A 84 -16.24 -5.02 9.13
CA ARG A 84 -14.90 -5.60 9.33
C ARG A 84 -13.82 -4.55 9.56
N LYS A 85 -13.99 -3.75 10.62
CA LYS A 85 -13.17 -2.55 10.90
C LYS A 85 -11.69 -2.86 11.10
N TYR A 86 -11.32 -4.02 11.66
CA TYR A 86 -9.92 -4.34 11.95
C TYR A 86 -9.09 -4.62 10.68
N ILE A 87 -9.71 -5.10 9.59
CA ILE A 87 -9.04 -5.19 8.28
C ILE A 87 -8.65 -3.80 7.80
N SER A 88 -9.59 -2.86 7.84
CA SER A 88 -9.33 -1.47 7.45
C SER A 88 -8.24 -0.84 8.30
N THR A 89 -8.23 -1.10 9.61
CA THR A 89 -7.16 -0.65 10.51
C THR A 89 -5.82 -1.25 10.10
N GLY A 90 -5.75 -2.56 9.83
CA GLY A 90 -4.53 -3.23 9.36
C GLY A 90 -3.97 -2.62 8.07
N ILE A 91 -4.84 -2.35 7.09
CA ILE A 91 -4.47 -1.69 5.82
C ILE A 91 -3.87 -0.30 6.08
N ILE A 92 -4.56 0.53 6.89
CA ILE A 92 -4.09 1.88 7.21
C ILE A 92 -2.75 1.83 7.94
N THR A 93 -2.61 0.95 8.94
CA THR A 93 -1.35 0.78 9.67
C THR A 93 -0.23 0.34 8.73
N SER A 94 -0.48 -0.59 7.81
CA SER A 94 0.50 -0.99 6.80
C SER A 94 0.97 0.17 5.93
N ILE A 95 0.04 1.00 5.42
CA ILE A 95 0.38 2.17 4.59
C ILE A 95 1.25 3.15 5.38
N VAL A 96 0.83 3.48 6.60
CA VAL A 96 1.58 4.39 7.49
C VAL A 96 2.97 3.84 7.75
N LEU A 97 3.10 2.57 8.13
CA LEU A 97 4.41 1.97 8.41
C LEU A 97 5.33 1.98 7.18
N THR A 98 4.76 1.66 6.02
CA THR A 98 5.51 1.59 4.76
C THR A 98 6.05 2.95 4.32
N ILE A 99 5.39 4.05 4.71
CA ILE A 99 5.85 5.42 4.40
C ILE A 99 6.78 5.95 5.49
N PHE A 100 6.40 5.79 6.76
CA PHE A 100 7.13 6.37 7.89
C PHE A 100 8.49 5.71 8.12
N ILE A 101 8.60 4.39 7.98
CA ILE A 101 9.88 3.70 8.22
C ILE A 101 10.97 4.15 7.24
N PRO A 102 10.73 4.18 5.91
CA PRO A 102 11.70 4.71 4.97
C PRO A 102 12.07 6.18 5.23
N MET A 103 11.09 7.03 5.62
CA MET A 103 11.38 8.43 5.96
C MET A 103 12.27 8.55 7.19
N LEU A 104 12.05 7.73 8.22
CA LEU A 104 12.89 7.70 9.42
C LEU A 104 14.32 7.23 9.08
N ILE A 105 14.46 6.18 8.28
CA ILE A 105 15.76 5.69 7.82
C ILE A 105 16.47 6.76 6.98
N PHE A 106 15.76 7.40 6.06
CA PHE A 106 16.32 8.46 5.22
C PHE A 106 16.80 9.66 6.05
N GLY A 107 16.02 10.11 7.02
CA GLY A 107 16.42 11.18 7.94
C GLY A 107 17.64 10.80 8.80
N ALA A 108 17.68 9.57 9.31
CA ALA A 108 18.83 9.06 10.06
C ALA A 108 20.10 9.00 9.20
N CYS A 109 20.00 8.58 7.94
CA CYS A 109 21.12 8.56 6.99
C CYS A 109 21.65 9.97 6.69
N ILE A 110 20.77 10.96 6.53
CA ILE A 110 21.20 12.36 6.31
C ILE A 110 22.01 12.88 7.51
N ILE A 111 21.53 12.65 8.73
CA ILE A 111 22.22 13.10 9.96
C ILE A 111 23.57 12.39 10.11
N ALA A 112 23.62 11.09 9.81
CA ALA A 112 24.87 10.34 9.84
C ALA A 112 25.88 10.88 8.82
N LEU A 113 25.44 11.15 7.60
CA LEU A 113 26.28 11.72 6.54
C LEU A 113 26.74 13.15 6.88
N SER A 114 25.88 13.99 7.45
CA SER A 114 26.24 15.36 7.81
C SER A 114 27.26 15.45 8.95
N ASN A 115 27.32 14.44 9.83
CA ASN A 115 28.32 14.37 10.91
C ASN A 115 29.62 13.68 10.49
N SER A 116 29.70 13.14 9.27
CA SER A 116 30.90 12.48 8.72
C SER A 116 31.73 13.36 7.77
N PHE A 117 31.32 14.62 7.56
CA PHE A 117 32.07 15.69 6.89
C PHE A 117 32.41 16.79 7.90
#